data_AF-A0A6G0Y4Z6-F1
#
_entry.id   AF-A0A6G0Y4Z6-F1
#
_cell.length_a   1.000
_cell.length_b   1.000
_cell.length_c   1.000
_cell.angle_alpha   90.00
_cell.angle_beta   90.00
_cell.angle_gamma   90.00
#
_symmetry.space_group_name_H-M   'P 1'
#
loop_
_entity.id
_entity.type
_entity.pdbx_description
1 polymer ?
#
loop_
_entity_poly.entity_id
_entity_poly.type
_entity_poly.pdbx_seq_one_letter_code
_entity_poly.pdbx_strand_id
1 'polypeptide(L)'
;CMVYFQSLWQEIYQNGTDLQVTDNGIVEAIYTIISTLGVYLVGIITIPSWWLVGILTFGQGLVLLIMAQEKLLSHAYVGYIMFGTFYHIMATAAHCEVAKNIPADSYALVFGVNTFMSRLLQTCLTIVVNSSVGFMLDIRTQFYVYSGGCLIVGTLFTVRALCSTYNTMRKHKLIYF
;
A
#
# COMPACT_ATOMS: atom_id res chain seq x y z
N CYS A 1 5.71 2.20 -5.67
CA CYS A 1 5.11 3.52 -5.35
C CYS A 1 5.99 4.35 -4.42
N MET A 2 6.46 3.81 -3.29
CA MET A 2 7.25 4.59 -2.32
C MET A 2 8.45 5.35 -2.89
N VAL A 3 9.26 4.67 -3.70
CA VAL A 3 10.46 5.25 -4.31
C VAL A 3 10.13 6.43 -5.24
N TYR A 4 8.89 6.53 -5.75
CA TYR A 4 8.48 7.58 -6.67
C TYR A 4 7.99 8.86 -5.98
N PHE A 5 7.77 8.84 -4.66
CA PHE A 5 7.37 10.05 -3.93
C PHE A 5 8.45 11.12 -3.95
N GLN A 6 9.73 10.76 -3.95
CA GLN A 6 10.81 11.74 -4.08
C GLN A 6 10.75 12.46 -5.44
N SER A 7 10.45 11.73 -6.52
CA SER A 7 10.25 12.34 -7.84
C SER A 7 9.02 13.26 -7.88
N LEU A 8 7.92 12.88 -7.21
CA LEU A 8 6.74 13.72 -7.08
C LEU A 8 7.03 15.00 -6.28
N TRP A 9 7.73 14.88 -5.14
CA TRP A 9 8.13 16.02 -4.31
C TRP A 9 9.01 16.99 -5.08
N GLN A 10 9.95 16.46 -5.86
CA GLN A 10 10.82 17.28 -6.71
C GLN A 10 10.02 18.05 -7.76
N GLU A 11 9.06 17.42 -8.44
CA GLU A 11 8.19 18.09 -9.41
C GLU A 11 7.34 19.19 -8.73
N ILE A 12 6.76 18.90 -7.56
CA ILE A 12 5.97 19.88 -6.80
C ILE A 12 6.84 21.07 -6.37
N TYR A 13 8.04 20.81 -5.86
CA TYR A 13 8.97 21.85 -5.42
C TYR A 13 9.40 22.76 -6.57
N GLN A 14 9.73 22.19 -7.74
CA GLN A 14 10.12 22.94 -8.94
C GLN A 14 9.00 23.86 -9.46
N ASN A 15 7.74 23.53 -9.18
CA ASN A 15 6.58 24.32 -9.60
C ASN A 15 6.19 25.46 -8.65
N GLY A 16 6.99 25.76 -7.61
CA GLY A 16 6.75 26.89 -6.71
C GLY A 16 5.64 26.62 -5.68
N THR A 17 5.94 25.73 -4.73
CA THR A 17 5.02 25.26 -3.68
C THR A 17 5.05 26.12 -2.41
N ASP A 18 4.22 25.74 -1.44
CA ASP A 18 4.08 26.31 -0.09
C ASP A 18 5.32 26.24 0.84
N LEU A 19 6.31 25.40 0.53
CA LEU A 19 7.53 25.25 1.32
C LEU A 19 8.75 25.77 0.55
N GLN A 20 9.59 26.56 1.22
CA GLN A 20 10.81 27.12 0.63
C GLN A 20 11.97 26.13 0.59
N VAL A 21 11.96 25.11 1.47
CA VAL A 21 13.00 24.08 1.60
C VAL A 21 12.36 22.70 1.69
N THR A 22 13.06 21.67 1.24
CA THR A 22 12.62 20.27 1.32
C THR A 22 13.08 19.61 2.62
N ASP A 23 12.16 18.96 3.34
CA ASP A 23 12.41 18.28 4.62
C ASP A 23 12.30 16.74 4.49
N ASN A 24 12.64 16.21 3.32
CA ASN A 24 12.46 14.79 2.96
C ASN A 24 12.95 13.82 4.06
N GLY A 25 14.14 14.05 4.62
CA GLY A 25 14.71 13.15 5.63
C GLY A 25 13.93 13.13 6.95
N ILE A 26 13.41 14.28 7.39
CA ILE A 26 12.56 14.36 8.59
C ILE A 26 11.24 13.65 8.33
N VAL A 27 10.65 13.87 7.16
CA VAL A 27 9.39 13.22 6.74
C VAL A 27 9.55 11.71 6.69
N GLU A 28 10.67 11.20 6.15
CA GLU A 28 11.00 9.78 6.13
C GLU A 28 11.20 9.19 7.53
N ALA A 29 11.84 9.94 8.45
CA ALA A 29 11.98 9.52 9.84
C ALA A 29 10.62 9.44 10.56
N ILE A 30 9.77 10.46 10.41
CA ILE A 30 8.41 10.49 10.98
C ILE A 30 7.59 9.32 10.43
N TYR A 31 7.60 9.13 9.11
CA TYR A 31 6.95 8.00 8.45
C TYR A 31 7.39 6.66 9.03
N THR A 32 8.69 6.47 9.27
CA THR A 32 9.25 5.24 9.81
C THR A 32 8.72 4.97 11.22
N ILE A 33 8.70 6.00 12.08
CA ILE A 33 8.19 5.88 13.46
C ILE A 33 6.69 5.54 13.44
N ILE A 34 5.89 6.30 12.69
CA ILE A 34 4.42 6.12 12.64
C ILE A 34 4.07 4.74 12.07
N SER A 35 4.72 4.32 10.99
CA SER A 35 4.47 3.02 10.37
C SER A 35 4.84 1.87 11.30
N THR A 36 5.97 1.99 12.02
CA THR A 36 6.41 0.99 13.01
C THR A 36 5.41 0.86 14.15
N LEU A 37 4.97 1.99 14.72
CA LEU A 37 3.94 2.00 15.76
C LEU A 37 2.62 1.40 15.26
N GLY A 38 2.20 1.76 14.04
CA GLY A 38 1.00 1.21 13.42
C GLY A 38 1.04 -0.31 13.26
N VAL A 39 2.17 -0.84 12.77
CA VAL A 39 2.41 -2.29 12.64
C VAL A 39 2.37 -2.97 14.00
N TYR A 40 3.05 -2.41 15.00
CA TYR A 40 3.08 -2.95 16.36
C TYR A 40 1.68 -3.03 16.97
N LEU A 41 0.89 -1.96 16.87
CA LEU A 41 -0.48 -1.91 17.40
C LEU A 41 -1.40 -2.94 16.73
N VAL A 42 -1.33 -3.05 15.40
CA VAL A 42 -2.15 -4.04 14.66
C VAL A 42 -1.75 -5.48 15.01
N GLY A 43 -0.47 -5.72 15.32
CA GLY A 43 -0.01 -7.01 15.84
C GLY A 43 -0.65 -7.42 17.17
N ILE A 44 -1.12 -6.46 17.98
CA ILE A 44 -1.78 -6.71 19.28
C ILE A 44 -3.30 -6.91 19.12
N ILE A 45 -3.95 -6.15 18.24
CA ILE A 45 -5.43 -6.02 18.22
C ILE A 45 -6.12 -7.21 17.51
N THR A 46 -5.37 -8.12 16.86
CA THR A 46 -5.90 -9.33 16.21
C THR A 46 -7.12 -9.07 15.29
N ILE A 47 -7.00 -8.07 14.39
CA ILE A 47 -8.07 -7.69 13.45
C ILE A 47 -8.25 -8.78 12.37
N PRO A 48 -9.48 -9.04 11.87
CA PRO A 48 -9.71 -9.81 10.65
C PRO A 48 -8.90 -9.25 9.48
N SER A 49 -7.83 -9.94 9.20
CA SER A 49 -6.71 -9.57 8.34
C SER A 49 -7.07 -9.34 6.88
N TRP A 50 -7.94 -10.14 6.27
CA TRP A 50 -8.32 -9.97 4.87
C TRP A 50 -9.14 -8.70 4.62
N TRP A 51 -9.94 -8.28 5.61
CA TRP A 51 -10.60 -6.97 5.60
C TRP A 51 -9.58 -5.84 5.69
N LEU A 52 -8.62 -5.97 6.59
CA LEU A 52 -7.57 -4.98 6.78
C LEU A 52 -6.70 -4.83 5.53
N VAL A 53 -6.34 -5.93 4.87
CA VAL A 53 -5.64 -5.92 3.57
C VAL A 53 -6.47 -5.16 2.54
N GLY A 54 -7.75 -5.52 2.34
CA GLY A 54 -8.59 -4.87 1.34
C GLY A 54 -8.80 -3.37 1.56
N ILE A 55 -9.16 -2.97 2.79
CA ILE A 55 -9.45 -1.57 3.14
C ILE A 55 -8.20 -0.71 3.03
N LEU A 56 -7.06 -1.18 3.54
CA LEU A 56 -5.82 -0.41 3.48
C LEU A 56 -5.30 -0.30 2.05
N THR A 57 -5.36 -1.37 1.25
CA THR A 57 -4.98 -1.29 -0.18
C THR A 57 -5.90 -0.37 -0.97
N PHE A 58 -7.20 -0.36 -0.67
CA PHE A 58 -8.13 0.59 -1.28
C PHE A 58 -7.81 2.03 -0.86
N GLY A 59 -7.58 2.26 0.43
CA GLY A 59 -7.17 3.55 0.98
C GLY A 59 -5.86 4.07 0.37
N GLN A 60 -4.89 3.18 0.13
CA GLN A 60 -3.67 3.52 -0.61
C GLN A 60 -3.97 4.02 -2.03
N GLY A 61 -4.90 3.38 -2.73
CA GLY A 61 -5.36 3.82 -4.05
C GLY A 61 -5.94 5.23 -4.01
N LEU A 62 -6.77 5.54 -3.01
CA LEU A 62 -7.31 6.88 -2.81
C LEU A 62 -6.23 7.92 -2.49
N VAL A 63 -5.29 7.58 -1.60
CA VAL A 63 -4.18 8.48 -1.28
C VAL A 63 -3.35 8.77 -2.53
N LEU A 64 -2.99 7.76 -3.33
CA LEU A 64 -2.26 7.96 -4.58
C LEU A 64 -3.04 8.80 -5.60
N LEU A 65 -4.37 8.65 -5.65
CA LEU A 65 -5.23 9.44 -6.54
C LEU A 65 -5.18 10.93 -6.19
N ILE A 66 -5.27 11.24 -4.89
CA ILE A 66 -5.16 12.61 -4.37
C ILE A 66 -3.75 13.15 -4.67
N MET A 67 -2.70 12.36 -4.39
CA MET A 67 -1.31 12.75 -4.63
C MET A 67 -1.00 13.01 -6.10
N ALA A 68 -1.66 12.33 -7.04
CA ALA A 68 -1.51 12.60 -8.48
C ALA A 68 -1.91 14.05 -8.84
N GLN A 69 -2.81 14.66 -8.06
CA GLN A 69 -3.35 16.01 -8.29
C GLN A 69 -2.73 17.07 -7.38
N GLU A 70 -1.94 16.65 -6.39
CA GLU A 70 -1.47 17.51 -5.30
C GLU A 70 -0.43 18.52 -5.79
N LYS A 71 -0.54 19.75 -5.29
CA LYS A 71 0.37 20.86 -5.64
C LYS A 71 1.10 21.43 -4.45
N LEU A 72 0.72 21.03 -3.25
CA LEU A 72 1.33 21.48 -2.00
C LEU A 72 2.28 20.40 -1.48
N LEU A 73 3.54 20.75 -1.25
CA LEU A 73 4.58 19.84 -0.79
C LEU A 73 4.30 19.35 0.62
N SER A 74 3.77 20.22 1.49
CA SER A 74 3.31 19.81 2.83
C SER A 74 2.27 18.69 2.77
N HIS A 75 1.30 18.80 1.86
CA HIS A 75 0.25 17.79 1.67
C HIS A 75 0.81 16.51 1.07
N ALA A 76 1.77 16.63 0.14
CA ALA A 76 2.49 15.49 -0.41
C ALA A 76 3.29 14.70 0.63
N TYR A 77 3.85 15.37 1.64
CA TYR A 77 4.50 14.72 2.78
C TYR A 77 3.50 13.98 3.68
N VAL A 78 2.36 14.58 3.99
CA VAL A 78 1.29 13.91 4.76
C VAL A 78 0.78 12.69 4.00
N GLY A 79 0.56 12.82 2.69
CA GLY A 79 0.15 11.71 1.83
C GLY A 79 1.17 10.57 1.79
N TYR A 80 2.47 10.87 1.76
CA TYR A 80 3.53 9.86 1.86
C TYR A 80 3.47 9.08 3.17
N ILE A 81 3.36 9.79 4.30
CA ILE A 81 3.27 9.18 5.64
C ILE A 81 2.03 8.26 5.71
N MET A 82 0.87 8.74 5.23
CA MET A 82 -0.36 7.96 5.22
C MET A 82 -0.25 6.71 4.33
N PHE A 83 0.18 6.89 3.08
CA PHE A 83 0.34 5.80 2.13
C PHE A 83 1.26 4.70 2.67
N GLY A 84 2.34 5.11 3.35
CA GLY A 84 3.29 4.20 3.94
C GLY A 84 2.88 3.50 5.19
N THR A 85 2.20 4.21 6.06
CA THR A 85 1.59 3.59 7.23
C THR A 85 0.61 2.51 6.79
N PHE A 86 -0.25 2.80 5.80
CA PHE A 86 -1.16 1.81 5.23
C PHE A 86 -0.40 0.64 4.59
N TYR A 87 0.68 0.90 3.86
CA TYR A 87 1.50 -0.14 3.23
C TYR A 87 2.08 -1.11 4.24
N HIS A 88 2.72 -0.60 5.29
CA HIS A 88 3.40 -1.45 6.26
C HIS A 88 2.42 -2.26 7.10
N ILE A 89 1.30 -1.65 7.51
CA ILE A 89 0.24 -2.37 8.23
C ILE A 89 -0.37 -3.46 7.35
N MET A 90 -0.76 -3.12 6.11
CA MET A 90 -1.33 -4.07 5.15
C MET A 90 -0.36 -5.22 4.85
N ALA A 91 0.92 -4.91 4.60
CA ALA A 91 1.93 -5.91 4.28
C ALA A 91 2.10 -6.89 5.45
N THR A 92 2.16 -6.38 6.68
CA THR A 92 2.25 -7.21 7.89
C THR A 92 1.02 -8.10 8.02
N ALA A 93 -0.19 -7.54 7.87
CA ALA A 93 -1.43 -8.31 7.93
C ALA A 93 -1.48 -9.43 6.88
N ALA A 94 -1.07 -9.13 5.64
CA ALA A 94 -1.00 -10.13 4.58
C ALA A 94 0.02 -11.23 4.89
N HIS A 95 1.20 -10.89 5.40
CA HIS A 95 2.21 -11.88 5.79
C HIS A 95 1.74 -12.77 6.93
N CYS A 96 1.11 -12.20 7.96
CA CYS A 96 0.53 -12.96 9.07
C CYS A 96 -0.53 -13.96 8.59
N GLU A 97 -1.35 -13.61 7.61
CA GLU A 97 -2.34 -14.54 7.05
C GLU A 97 -1.75 -15.66 6.24
N VAL A 98 -0.78 -15.33 5.40
CA VAL A 98 -0.09 -16.35 4.61
C VAL A 98 0.60 -17.33 5.55
N ALA A 99 1.26 -16.84 6.62
CA ALA A 99 1.91 -17.67 7.61
C ALA A 99 0.96 -18.63 8.33
N LYS A 100 -0.28 -18.23 8.64
CA LYS A 100 -1.28 -19.11 9.29
C LYS A 100 -1.65 -20.36 8.47
N ASN A 101 -1.42 -20.35 7.15
CA ASN A 101 -1.89 -21.38 6.24
C ASN A 101 -0.76 -22.29 5.71
N ILE A 102 0.45 -22.19 6.26
CA ILE A 102 1.64 -22.89 5.77
C ILE A 102 2.28 -23.70 6.93
N PRO A 103 3.02 -24.78 6.67
CA PRO A 103 3.85 -25.44 7.69
C PRO A 103 5.06 -24.58 8.12
N ALA A 104 5.42 -24.63 9.41
CA ALA A 104 6.51 -23.82 9.98
C ALA A 104 7.86 -24.02 9.27
N ASP A 105 8.18 -25.26 8.86
CA ASP A 105 9.44 -25.60 8.18
C ASP A 105 9.59 -24.93 6.81
N SER A 106 8.49 -24.45 6.23
CA SER A 106 8.47 -23.80 4.92
C SER A 106 8.28 -22.28 4.99
N TYR A 107 8.17 -21.69 6.19
CA TYR A 107 7.88 -20.25 6.35
C TYR A 107 8.92 -19.35 5.70
N ALA A 108 10.21 -19.59 5.97
CA ALA A 108 11.29 -18.76 5.44
C ALA A 108 11.32 -18.81 3.91
N LEU A 109 11.13 -20.00 3.32
CA LEU A 109 11.13 -20.18 1.88
C LEU A 109 9.93 -19.49 1.22
N VAL A 110 8.71 -19.70 1.72
CA VAL A 110 7.51 -19.09 1.13
C VAL A 110 7.52 -17.58 1.29
N PHE A 111 7.96 -17.08 2.45
CA PHE A 111 8.15 -15.63 2.65
C PHE A 111 9.17 -15.05 1.66
N GLY A 112 10.31 -15.73 1.48
CA GLY A 112 11.36 -15.32 0.54
C GLY A 112 10.87 -15.28 -0.91
N VAL A 113 10.24 -16.36 -1.39
CA VAL A 113 9.70 -16.44 -2.75
C VAL A 113 8.59 -15.41 -2.99
N ASN A 114 7.68 -15.24 -2.03
CA ASN A 114 6.61 -14.24 -2.13
C ASN A 114 7.17 -12.81 -2.21
N THR A 115 8.17 -12.50 -1.38
CA THR A 115 8.84 -11.20 -1.39
C THR A 115 9.61 -10.98 -2.69
N PHE A 116 10.32 -11.99 -3.17
CA PHE A 116 11.04 -11.94 -4.44
C PHE A 116 10.10 -11.68 -5.61
N MET A 117 8.98 -12.42 -5.69
CA MET A 117 8.00 -12.26 -6.76
C MET A 117 7.35 -10.87 -6.73
N SER A 118 7.05 -10.35 -5.53
CA SER A 118 6.55 -8.99 -5.35
C SER A 118 7.54 -7.94 -5.87
N ARG A 119 8.82 -8.08 -5.53
CA ARG A 119 9.89 -7.19 -6.02
C ARG A 119 10.11 -7.32 -7.53
N LEU A 120 10.02 -8.53 -8.08
CA LEU A 120 10.13 -8.77 -9.51
C LEU A 120 8.99 -8.07 -10.26
N LEU A 121 7.74 -8.24 -9.81
CA LEU A 121 6.58 -7.56 -10.37
C LEU A 121 6.73 -6.04 -10.29
N GLN A 122 7.23 -5.52 -9.16
CA GLN A 122 7.52 -4.10 -8.99
C GLN A 122 8.53 -3.61 -10.03
N THR A 123 9.62 -4.34 -10.26
CA THR A 123 10.62 -4.00 -11.29
C THR A 123 10.02 -4.05 -12.69
N CYS A 124 9.25 -5.09 -13.04
CA CYS A 124 8.57 -5.18 -14.32
C CYS A 124 7.64 -3.98 -14.55
N LEU A 125 6.82 -3.63 -13.55
CA LEU A 125 5.94 -2.47 -13.62
C LEU A 125 6.74 -1.16 -13.78
N THR A 126 7.86 -1.03 -13.05
CA THR A 126 8.77 0.13 -13.18
C THR A 126 9.29 0.27 -14.60
N ILE A 127 9.72 -0.84 -15.21
CA ILE A 127 10.23 -0.84 -16.58
C ILE A 127 9.12 -0.41 -17.55
N VAL A 128 7.93 -0.99 -17.43
CA VAL A 128 6.80 -0.66 -18.31
C VAL A 128 6.38 0.81 -18.16
N VAL A 129 6.30 1.33 -16.95
CA VAL A 129 5.70 2.64 -16.68
C VAL A 129 6.71 3.80 -16.75
N ASN A 130 7.92 3.60 -16.23
CA ASN A 130 8.90 4.67 -15.94
C ASN A 130 10.24 4.51 -16.69
N SER A 131 10.43 3.48 -17.52
CA SER A 131 11.67 3.33 -18.31
C SER A 131 11.52 3.91 -19.72
N SER A 132 12.64 4.31 -20.32
CA SER A 132 12.74 4.72 -21.73
C SER A 132 12.40 3.62 -22.72
N VAL A 133 12.54 2.35 -22.32
CA VAL A 133 12.11 1.19 -23.13
C VAL A 133 10.61 0.91 -22.95
N GLY A 134 9.98 1.49 -21.92
CA GLY A 134 8.55 1.41 -21.66
C GLY A 134 7.80 2.66 -22.15
N PHE A 135 6.76 3.04 -21.41
CA PHE A 135 5.93 4.21 -21.73
C PHE A 135 6.58 5.54 -21.35
N MET A 136 7.57 5.53 -20.45
CA MET A 136 8.25 6.72 -19.93
C MET A 136 7.25 7.83 -19.51
N LEU A 137 6.24 7.45 -18.72
CA LEU A 137 5.18 8.34 -18.30
C LEU A 137 5.69 9.43 -17.34
N ASP A 138 5.07 10.61 -17.37
CA ASP A 138 5.31 11.63 -16.35
C ASP A 138 4.84 11.15 -14.96
N ILE A 139 5.46 11.68 -13.92
CA ILE A 139 5.28 11.18 -12.55
C ILE A 139 3.81 11.23 -12.07
N ARG A 140 3.00 12.20 -12.50
CA ARG A 140 1.59 12.27 -12.12
C ARG A 140 0.77 11.18 -12.80
N THR A 141 1.02 10.93 -14.09
CA THR A 141 0.42 9.81 -14.82
C THR A 141 0.82 8.46 -14.21
N GLN A 142 2.05 8.31 -13.73
CA GLN A 142 2.45 7.11 -12.99
C GLN A 142 1.62 6.93 -11.71
N PHE A 143 1.39 8.00 -10.94
CA PHE A 143 0.57 7.95 -9.73
C PHE A 143 -0.89 7.55 -10.03
N TYR A 144 -1.48 8.02 -11.14
CA TYR A 144 -2.80 7.55 -11.59
C TYR A 144 -2.82 6.05 -11.90
N VAL A 145 -1.81 5.54 -12.63
CA VAL A 145 -1.70 4.11 -12.95
C VAL A 145 -1.58 3.27 -11.68
N TYR A 146 -0.70 3.68 -10.75
CA TYR A 146 -0.51 2.98 -9.48
C TYR A 146 -1.76 3.06 -8.59
N SER A 147 -2.43 4.21 -8.55
CA SER A 147 -3.70 4.39 -7.86
C SER A 147 -4.75 3.41 -8.38
N GLY A 148 -4.94 3.34 -9.70
CA GLY A 148 -5.88 2.41 -10.32
C GLY A 148 -5.59 0.96 -9.95
N GLY A 149 -4.32 0.54 -9.97
CA GLY A 149 -3.91 -0.79 -9.53
C GLY A 149 -4.29 -1.08 -8.07
N CYS A 150 -4.00 -0.15 -7.15
CA CYS A 150 -4.36 -0.28 -5.74
C CYS A 150 -5.88 -0.29 -5.52
N LEU A 151 -6.64 0.57 -6.21
CA LEU A 151 -8.10 0.60 -6.10
C LEU A 151 -8.72 -0.73 -6.55
N ILE A 152 -8.30 -1.25 -7.70
CA ILE A 152 -8.80 -2.54 -8.22
C ILE A 152 -8.49 -3.67 -7.23
N VAL A 153 -7.23 -3.79 -6.79
CA VAL A 153 -6.83 -4.84 -5.85
C VAL A 153 -7.55 -4.69 -4.51
N GLY A 154 -7.59 -3.48 -3.96
CA GLY A 154 -8.28 -3.17 -2.70
C GLY A 154 -9.77 -3.50 -2.75
N THR A 155 -10.47 -3.14 -3.83
CA THR A 155 -11.87 -3.52 -4.04
C THR A 155 -12.04 -5.04 -4.12
N LEU A 156 -11.19 -5.74 -4.87
CA LEU A 156 -11.26 -7.20 -5.00
C LEU A 156 -11.10 -7.91 -3.64
N PHE A 157 -10.11 -7.51 -2.83
CA PHE A 157 -9.92 -8.07 -1.50
C PHE A 157 -11.05 -7.72 -0.54
N THR A 158 -11.55 -6.48 -0.59
CA THR A 158 -12.67 -6.03 0.26
C THR A 158 -13.96 -6.80 -0.07
N VAL A 159 -14.29 -6.96 -1.35
CA VAL A 159 -15.48 -7.73 -1.79
C VAL A 159 -15.34 -9.20 -1.38
N ARG A 160 -14.16 -9.82 -1.56
CA ARG A 160 -13.93 -11.20 -1.12
C ARG A 160 -14.08 -11.36 0.39
N ALA A 161 -13.53 -10.43 1.18
CA ALA A 161 -13.68 -10.43 2.62
C ALA A 161 -15.16 -10.32 3.03
N LEU A 162 -15.91 -9.41 2.39
CA LEU A 162 -17.35 -9.25 2.61
C LEU A 162 -18.15 -10.51 2.27
N CYS A 163 -17.91 -11.11 1.09
CA CYS A 163 -18.58 -12.35 0.69
C CYS A 163 -18.27 -13.50 1.65
N SER A 164 -17.02 -13.63 2.10
CA SER A 164 -16.60 -14.65 3.07
C SER A 164 -17.31 -14.49 4.42
N THR A 165 -17.37 -13.27 4.94
CA THR A 165 -18.09 -12.95 6.18
C THR A 165 -19.59 -13.23 6.03
N TYR A 166 -20.22 -12.80 4.92
CA TYR A 166 -21.62 -13.05 4.64
C TYR A 166 -21.97 -14.55 4.57
N ASN A 167 -21.16 -15.34 3.86
CA ASN A 167 -21.37 -16.78 3.73
C ASN A 167 -21.23 -17.51 5.08
N THR A 168 -20.28 -17.09 5.92
CA THR A 168 -20.11 -17.64 7.27
C THR A 168 -21.32 -17.35 8.15
N MET A 169 -21.82 -16.11 8.14
CA MET A 169 -23.04 -15.74 8.88
C MET A 169 -24.27 -16.53 8.39
N ARG A 170 -24.42 -16.71 7.08
CA ARG A 170 -25.53 -17.48 6.50
C ARG A 170 -25.49 -18.96 6.91
N LYS A 171 -24.30 -19.59 6.88
CA LYS A 171 -24.13 -20.98 7.34
C LYS A 171 -24.47 -21.12 8.82
N HIS A 172 -24.02 -20.18 9.66
CA HIS A 172 -24.37 -20.19 11.09
C HIS A 172 -25.88 -20.07 11.29
N LYS A 173 -26.56 -19.20 10.54
CA LYS A 173 -28.03 -19.06 10.64
C LYS A 173 -28.77 -20.34 10.23
N LEU A 174 -28.26 -21.13 9.29
CA LEU A 174 -28.88 -22.39 8.83
C LEU A 174 -28.67 -23.58 9.79
N ILE A 175 -27.71 -23.52 10.72
CA ILE A 175 -27.44 -24.61 11.68
C ILE A 175 -28.39 -24.54 12.90
N TYR A 176 -29.04 -23.40 13.13
CA TYR A 176 -29.97 -23.18 14.25
C TYR A 176 -31.45 -23.19 13.82
N PHE A 177 -31.74 -23.69 12.61
CA PHE A 177 -33.08 -24.01 12.10
C PHE A 177 -33.09 -25.45 11.61
#